data_AF-A0A9D6NIQ8-F1
#
_entry.id   AF-A0A9D6NIQ8-F1
#
_cell.length_a   1.000
_cell.length_b   1.000
_cell.length_c   1.000
_cell.angle_alpha   90.00
_cell.angle_beta   90.00
_cell.angle_gamma   90.00
#
_symmetry.space_group_name_H-M   'P 1'
#
loop_
_entity.id
_entity.type
_entity.pdbx_description
1 polymer ?
#
loop_
_entity_poly.entity_id
_entity_poly.type
_entity_poly.pdbx_seq_one_letter_code
_entity_poly.pdbx_strand_id
1 'polypeptide(L)'
;NYRKLEENLRFLRQETGVHVHADLIAGLPGEDLESFGRGFDRLLELGPQEIQVGLLKRLRGTPIAVHDREWTMAYSPAAPYEVLKTRVLSFRDVQRLRRFSRYWDLVGNRGFFQETLPVLLRVDGSPFRSFMRFSDWLFENEQATHRIALLRLTELLFRYLAARGQDAQALAGALFRDYSRDKKRAVPPFLAEHLARPIPLETVPQASIPARQARHLAGSRTENRHPSPG
;
A
#
# COMPACT_ATOMS: atom_id res chain seq x y z
N ASN A 1 17.55 -19.03 -19.55
CA ASN A 1 17.41 -18.17 -20.73
C ASN A 1 16.44 -17.02 -20.42
N TYR A 2 16.83 -16.13 -19.49
CA TYR A 2 15.92 -15.08 -18.96
C TYR A 2 15.59 -14.00 -20.00
N ARG A 3 16.58 -13.63 -20.81
CA ARG A 3 16.41 -12.62 -21.85
C ARG A 3 15.28 -12.96 -22.84
N LYS A 4 15.24 -14.21 -23.32
CA LYS A 4 14.19 -14.67 -24.24
C LYS A 4 12.80 -14.68 -23.59
N LEU A 5 12.71 -14.99 -22.29
CA LEU A 5 11.45 -14.91 -21.54
C LEU A 5 10.97 -13.46 -21.45
N GLU A 6 11.87 -12.53 -21.11
CA GLU A 6 11.54 -11.09 -21.03
C GLU A 6 11.11 -10.53 -22.39
N GLU A 7 11.82 -10.89 -23.48
CA GLU A 7 11.47 -10.50 -24.84
C GLU A 7 10.07 -11.00 -25.23
N ASN A 8 9.77 -12.27 -24.96
CA ASN A 8 8.45 -12.85 -25.22
C ASN A 8 7.35 -12.16 -24.41
N LEU A 9 7.58 -11.89 -23.11
CA LEU A 9 6.59 -11.22 -22.27
C LEU A 9 6.31 -9.79 -22.73
N ARG A 10 7.37 -9.04 -23.11
CA ARG A 10 7.20 -7.69 -23.67
C ARG A 10 6.40 -7.73 -24.97
N PHE A 11 6.73 -8.66 -25.88
CA PHE A 11 6.00 -8.84 -27.13
C PHE A 11 4.51 -9.14 -26.89
N LEU A 12 4.18 -10.11 -26.02
CA LEU A 12 2.79 -10.46 -25.72
C LEU A 12 2.02 -9.28 -25.13
N ARG A 13 2.66 -8.49 -24.27
CA ARG A 13 2.01 -7.34 -23.64
C ARG A 13 1.78 -6.18 -24.61
N GLN A 14 2.77 -5.89 -25.46
CA GLN A 14 2.79 -4.68 -26.29
C GLN A 14 2.13 -4.89 -27.65
N GLU A 15 2.24 -6.08 -28.23
CA GLU A 15 1.89 -6.32 -29.63
C GLU A 15 0.60 -7.12 -29.83
N THR A 16 0.10 -7.83 -28.81
CA THR A 16 -1.06 -8.74 -28.98
C THR A 16 -2.29 -8.36 -28.14
N GLY A 17 -2.14 -7.45 -27.16
CA GLY A 17 -3.23 -7.06 -26.26
C GLY A 17 -3.72 -8.18 -25.33
N VAL A 18 -3.01 -9.31 -25.26
CA VAL A 18 -3.38 -10.46 -24.43
C VAL A 18 -3.18 -10.14 -22.94
N HIS A 19 -4.11 -10.63 -22.12
CA HIS A 19 -3.95 -10.65 -20.67
C HIS A 19 -2.92 -11.71 -20.26
N VAL A 20 -1.80 -11.26 -19.70
CA VAL A 20 -0.68 -12.10 -19.27
C VAL A 20 -0.74 -12.29 -17.76
N HIS A 21 -0.82 -13.56 -17.36
CA HIS A 21 -0.70 -14.00 -15.97
C HIS A 21 0.65 -14.71 -15.85
N ALA A 22 1.44 -14.33 -14.86
CA ALA A 22 2.76 -14.90 -14.66
C ALA A 22 2.83 -15.65 -13.32
N ASP A 23 3.13 -16.95 -13.38
CA ASP A 23 3.39 -17.76 -12.20
C ASP A 23 4.82 -17.58 -11.71
N LEU A 24 4.97 -17.27 -10.42
CA LEU A 24 6.25 -17.22 -9.73
C LEU A 24 6.23 -18.21 -8.58
N ILE A 25 7.07 -19.25 -8.68
CA ILE A 25 7.13 -20.34 -7.70
C ILE A 25 8.29 -20.10 -6.75
N ALA A 26 8.00 -20.05 -5.44
CA ALA A 26 8.99 -19.95 -4.39
C ALA A 26 9.34 -21.30 -3.77
N GLY A 27 10.58 -21.45 -3.33
CA GLY A 27 11.07 -22.64 -2.62
C GLY A 27 11.76 -23.65 -3.51
N LEU A 28 12.32 -23.21 -4.65
CA LEU A 28 13.12 -24.05 -5.53
C LEU A 28 14.45 -24.46 -4.86
N PRO A 29 15.06 -25.60 -5.28
CA PRO A 29 16.39 -25.98 -4.81
C PRO A 29 17.42 -24.86 -5.02
N GLY A 30 18.09 -24.46 -3.94
CA GLY A 30 19.10 -23.39 -3.96
C GLY A 30 18.59 -21.96 -3.99
N GLU A 31 17.26 -21.77 -4.03
CA GLU A 31 16.66 -20.45 -3.95
C GLU A 31 16.63 -19.95 -2.50
N ASP A 32 17.24 -18.79 -2.26
CA ASP A 32 17.10 -18.02 -1.03
C ASP A 32 16.05 -16.91 -1.17
N LEU A 33 15.70 -16.26 -0.06
CA LEU A 33 14.67 -15.23 -0.03
C LEU A 33 15.02 -14.02 -0.92
N GLU A 34 16.30 -13.67 -1.01
CA GLU A 34 16.77 -12.53 -1.81
C GLU A 34 16.74 -12.83 -3.31
N SER A 35 17.06 -14.06 -3.70
CA SER A 35 17.02 -14.54 -5.09
C SER A 35 15.59 -14.65 -5.60
N PHE A 36 14.67 -15.17 -4.77
CA PHE A 36 13.23 -15.08 -5.04
C PHE A 36 12.80 -13.62 -5.21
N GLY A 37 13.21 -12.74 -4.29
CA GLY A 37 12.88 -11.32 -4.33
C GLY A 37 13.34 -10.62 -5.60
N ARG A 38 14.57 -10.88 -6.06
CA ARG A 38 15.07 -10.39 -7.35
C ARG A 38 14.23 -10.90 -8.53
N GLY A 39 13.78 -12.14 -8.47
CA GLY A 39 12.87 -12.72 -9.46
C GLY A 39 11.52 -12.00 -9.50
N PHE A 40 10.94 -11.74 -8.33
CA PHE A 40 9.70 -10.97 -8.19
C PHE A 40 9.84 -9.55 -8.74
N ASP A 41 10.89 -8.83 -8.34
CA ASP A 41 11.15 -7.45 -8.78
C ASP A 41 11.27 -7.36 -10.30
N ARG A 42 12.07 -8.25 -10.90
CA ARG A 42 12.22 -8.34 -12.36
C ARG A 42 10.90 -8.66 -13.04
N LEU A 43 10.12 -9.60 -12.52
CA LEU A 43 8.83 -9.96 -13.12
C LEU A 43 7.84 -8.80 -13.05
N LEU A 44 7.82 -8.08 -11.94
CA LEU A 44 6.99 -6.90 -11.76
C LEU A 44 7.35 -5.78 -12.75
N GLU A 45 8.65 -5.57 -13.01
CA GLU A 45 9.12 -4.60 -14.02
C GLU A 45 8.65 -4.92 -15.44
N LEU A 46 8.47 -6.20 -15.78
CA LEU A 46 7.89 -6.61 -17.07
C LEU A 46 6.41 -6.24 -17.18
N GLY A 47 5.76 -6.00 -16.04
CA GLY A 47 4.37 -5.57 -15.90
C GLY A 47 3.34 -6.54 -16.50
N PRO A 48 3.35 -7.84 -16.12
CA PRO A 48 2.20 -8.70 -16.38
C PRO A 48 0.96 -8.13 -15.66
N GLN A 49 -0.23 -8.47 -16.15
CA GLN A 49 -1.47 -8.02 -15.53
C GLN A 49 -1.66 -8.62 -14.13
N GLU A 50 -1.22 -9.87 -13.94
CA GLU A 50 -1.23 -10.55 -12.65
C GLU A 50 0.06 -11.34 -12.42
N ILE A 51 0.52 -11.36 -11.16
CA ILE A 51 1.61 -12.24 -10.71
C ILE A 51 1.03 -13.21 -9.69
N GLN A 52 0.96 -14.48 -10.05
CA GLN A 52 0.55 -15.53 -9.13
C GLN A 52 1.77 -16.08 -8.40
N VAL A 53 1.91 -15.71 -7.13
CA VAL A 53 2.97 -16.27 -6.30
C VAL A 53 2.49 -17.57 -5.66
N GLY A 54 3.21 -18.66 -5.88
CA GLY A 54 2.91 -19.98 -5.32
C GLY A 54 4.11 -20.58 -4.59
N LEU A 55 3.86 -21.50 -3.67
CA LEU A 55 4.91 -22.33 -3.08
C LEU A 55 5.11 -23.59 -3.92
N LEU A 56 6.35 -24.05 -4.04
CA LEU A 56 6.69 -25.30 -4.70
C LEU A 56 5.90 -26.47 -4.09
N LYS A 57 5.35 -27.32 -4.95
CA LYS A 57 4.59 -28.52 -4.57
C LYS A 57 5.31 -29.76 -5.05
N ARG A 58 5.34 -30.80 -4.20
CA ARG A 58 5.87 -32.11 -4.60
C ARG A 58 4.78 -32.95 -5.24
N LEU A 59 4.78 -32.99 -6.57
CA LEU A 59 3.88 -33.85 -7.35
C LEU A 59 4.57 -35.18 -7.69
N ARG A 60 3.82 -36.27 -7.72
CA ARG A 60 4.33 -37.60 -8.08
C ARG A 60 4.90 -37.57 -9.51
N GLY A 61 6.09 -38.15 -9.70
CA GLY A 61 6.74 -38.26 -11.01
C GLY A 61 7.46 -37.00 -11.50
N THR A 62 7.56 -35.94 -10.68
CA THR A 62 8.29 -34.72 -11.06
C THR A 62 9.79 -34.82 -10.76
N PRO A 63 10.67 -34.27 -11.63
CA PRO A 63 12.13 -34.29 -11.43
C PRO A 63 12.60 -33.65 -10.11
N ILE A 64 11.77 -32.79 -9.50
CA ILE A 64 12.12 -32.08 -8.27
C ILE A 64 12.51 -33.03 -7.13
N ALA A 65 11.95 -34.25 -7.10
CA ALA A 65 12.24 -35.25 -6.07
C ALA A 65 13.71 -35.70 -6.05
N VAL A 66 14.43 -35.56 -7.17
CA VAL A 66 15.86 -35.89 -7.26
C VAL A 66 16.69 -34.99 -6.33
N HIS A 67 16.22 -33.78 -6.08
CA HIS A 67 16.91 -32.76 -5.28
C HIS A 67 16.58 -32.81 -3.79
N ASP A 68 15.62 -33.64 -3.36
CA ASP A 68 15.10 -33.64 -1.98
C ASP A 68 16.19 -33.86 -0.92
N ARG A 69 17.09 -34.83 -1.16
CA ARG A 69 18.18 -35.17 -0.22
C ARG A 69 19.26 -34.09 -0.18
N GLU A 70 19.77 -33.71 -1.35
CA GLU A 70 20.85 -32.71 -1.49
C GLU A 70 20.44 -31.35 -0.91
N TRP A 71 19.18 -30.96 -1.09
CA TRP A 71 18.66 -29.67 -0.66
C TRP A 71 17.82 -29.75 0.60
N THR A 72 17.84 -30.88 1.30
CA THR A 72 17.14 -31.09 2.59
C THR A 72 15.69 -30.59 2.52
N MET A 73 15.00 -30.92 1.43
CA MET A 73 13.66 -30.42 1.17
C MET A 73 12.65 -31.18 2.01
N ALA A 74 11.82 -30.45 2.75
CA ALA A 74 10.70 -31.02 3.49
C ALA A 74 9.39 -30.47 2.94
N TYR A 75 8.39 -31.34 2.81
CA TYR A 75 7.08 -30.99 2.25
C TYR A 75 5.97 -31.37 3.21
N SER A 76 4.82 -30.71 3.07
CA SER A 76 3.60 -31.06 3.78
C SER A 76 3.19 -32.50 3.44
N PRO A 77 2.84 -33.33 4.44
CA PRO A 77 2.29 -34.66 4.18
C PRO A 77 0.85 -34.60 3.63
N ALA A 78 0.16 -33.47 3.83
CA ALA A 78 -1.18 -33.22 3.29
C ALA A 78 -1.10 -32.49 1.96
N ALA A 79 -2.03 -32.82 1.06
CA ALA A 79 -2.25 -32.06 -0.17
C ALA A 79 -2.47 -30.56 0.16
N PRO A 80 -1.90 -29.63 -0.62
CA PRO A 80 -1.27 -29.82 -1.93
C PRO A 80 0.25 -30.14 -1.89
N TYR A 81 0.78 -30.70 -0.80
CA TYR A 81 2.19 -31.14 -0.66
C TYR A 81 3.21 -30.03 -0.87
N GLU A 82 2.90 -28.83 -0.38
CA GLU A 82 3.79 -27.67 -0.49
C GLU A 82 5.06 -27.83 0.33
N VAL A 83 6.14 -27.23 -0.15
CA VAL A 83 7.40 -27.11 0.57
C VAL A 83 7.16 -26.45 1.93
N LEU A 84 7.80 -26.99 2.96
CA LEU A 84 7.80 -26.49 4.32
C LEU A 84 9.15 -25.86 4.67
N LYS A 85 10.25 -26.39 4.12
CA LYS A 85 11.59 -25.82 4.24
C LYS A 85 12.51 -26.40 3.17
N THR A 86 13.61 -25.72 2.91
CA THR A 86 14.75 -26.21 2.14
C THR A 86 16.01 -26.05 2.98
N ARG A 87 17.17 -26.44 2.44
CA ARG A 87 18.48 -26.18 3.04
C ARG A 87 18.74 -24.69 3.28
N VAL A 88 18.15 -23.82 2.46
CA VAL A 88 18.40 -22.36 2.49
C VAL A 88 17.22 -21.59 3.06
N LEU A 89 15.98 -22.03 2.82
CA LEU A 89 14.77 -21.40 3.34
C LEU A 89 14.27 -22.13 4.58
N SER A 90 14.24 -21.42 5.71
CA SER A 90 13.68 -21.96 6.95
C SER A 90 12.15 -22.10 6.84
N PHE A 91 11.56 -22.87 7.76
CA PHE A 91 10.10 -22.94 7.88
C PHE A 91 9.47 -21.55 8.08
N ARG A 92 10.12 -20.68 8.86
CA ARG A 92 9.67 -19.31 9.07
C ARG A 92 9.63 -18.52 7.76
N ASP A 93 10.67 -18.63 6.93
CA ASP A 93 10.73 -17.92 5.65
C ASP A 93 9.66 -18.41 4.67
N VAL A 94 9.43 -19.72 4.62
CA VAL A 94 8.34 -20.29 3.82
C VAL A 94 6.97 -19.79 4.29
N GLN A 95 6.74 -19.66 5.61
CA GLN A 95 5.51 -19.06 6.13
C GLN A 95 5.39 -17.57 5.79
N ARG A 96 6.50 -16.81 5.78
CA ARG A 96 6.51 -15.41 5.32
C ARG A 96 6.11 -15.32 3.84
N LEU A 97 6.71 -16.13 2.98
CA LEU A 97 6.38 -16.20 1.55
C LEU A 97 4.92 -16.63 1.29
N ARG A 98 4.38 -17.53 2.11
CA ARG A 98 2.97 -17.90 2.07
C ARG A 98 2.04 -16.71 2.34
N ARG A 99 2.37 -15.91 3.34
CA ARG A 99 1.58 -14.69 3.67
C ARG A 99 1.76 -13.62 2.60
N PHE A 100 2.99 -13.44 2.12
CA PHE A 100 3.30 -12.57 1.00
C PHE A 100 2.40 -12.87 -0.20
N SER A 101 2.34 -14.13 -0.64
CA SER A 101 1.50 -14.59 -1.74
C SER A 101 0.03 -14.20 -1.53
N ARG A 102 -0.54 -14.51 -0.35
CA ARG A 102 -1.95 -14.21 -0.05
C ARG A 102 -2.25 -12.72 -0.03
N TYR A 103 -1.38 -11.91 0.56
CA TYR A 103 -1.60 -10.47 0.60
C TYR A 103 -1.34 -9.81 -0.74
N TRP A 104 -0.43 -10.36 -1.56
CA TRP A 104 -0.23 -9.92 -2.93
C TRP A 104 -1.50 -10.09 -3.75
N ASP A 105 -2.24 -11.19 -3.58
CA ASP A 105 -3.54 -11.36 -4.21
C ASP A 105 -4.56 -10.29 -3.76
N LEU A 106 -4.51 -9.84 -2.51
CA LEU A 106 -5.43 -8.84 -1.99
C LEU A 106 -5.09 -7.41 -2.43
N VAL A 107 -3.80 -7.08 -2.51
CA VAL A 107 -3.32 -5.71 -2.68
C VAL A 107 -2.71 -5.46 -4.06
N GLY A 108 -1.93 -6.43 -4.57
CA GLY A 108 -1.26 -6.37 -5.87
C GLY A 108 -2.18 -6.74 -7.03
N ASN A 109 -2.77 -7.93 -7.02
CA ASN A 109 -3.49 -8.48 -8.17
C ASN A 109 -4.92 -7.90 -8.35
N ARG A 110 -5.63 -7.57 -7.27
CA ARG A 110 -7.03 -7.08 -7.35
C ARG A 110 -7.21 -5.73 -8.04
N GLY A 111 -6.14 -4.96 -8.24
CA GLY A 111 -6.20 -3.68 -8.94
C GLY A 111 -6.92 -2.56 -8.20
N PHE A 112 -7.27 -2.73 -6.92
CA PHE A 112 -7.91 -1.66 -6.13
C PHE A 112 -6.96 -0.50 -5.81
N PHE A 113 -5.67 -0.80 -5.59
CA PHE A 113 -4.69 0.16 -5.08
C PHE A 113 -3.76 0.68 -6.17
N GLN A 114 -4.27 1.17 -7.30
CA GLN A 114 -3.42 1.53 -8.45
C GLN A 114 -2.52 2.74 -8.17
N GLU A 115 -2.98 3.70 -7.36
CA GLU A 115 -2.17 4.86 -6.99
C GLU A 115 -1.29 4.56 -5.76
N THR A 116 -1.81 3.79 -4.82
CA THR A 116 -1.14 3.55 -3.53
C THR A 116 -0.12 2.40 -3.59
N LEU A 117 -0.36 1.36 -4.38
CA LEU A 117 0.58 0.23 -4.52
C LEU A 117 1.96 0.69 -5.00
N PRO A 118 2.11 1.54 -6.03
CA PRO A 118 3.42 2.07 -6.41
C PRO A 118 4.14 2.82 -5.27
N VAL A 119 3.40 3.52 -4.41
CA VAL A 119 3.98 4.17 -3.22
C VAL A 119 4.51 3.11 -2.26
N LEU A 120 3.69 2.10 -1.94
CA LEU A 120 4.08 0.98 -1.09
C LEU A 120 5.35 0.27 -1.59
N LEU A 121 5.47 0.03 -2.89
CA LEU A 121 6.56 -0.76 -3.46
C LEU A 121 7.92 -0.05 -3.51
N ARG A 122 7.96 1.27 -3.31
CA ARG A 122 9.21 2.06 -3.34
C ARG A 122 9.82 2.33 -1.96
N VAL A 123 9.14 1.94 -0.89
CA VAL A 123 9.51 2.33 0.48
C VAL A 123 10.85 1.78 0.95
N ASP A 124 11.24 0.59 0.50
CA ASP A 124 12.46 -0.11 0.95
C ASP A 124 13.42 -0.44 -0.22
N GLY A 125 13.40 0.34 -1.29
CA GLY A 125 14.33 0.24 -2.43
C GLY A 125 14.17 -1.00 -3.34
N SER A 126 13.29 -1.93 -2.97
CA SER A 126 12.89 -3.11 -3.76
C SER A 126 11.39 -3.34 -3.58
N PRO A 127 10.61 -3.57 -4.64
CA PRO A 127 9.21 -3.93 -4.55
C PRO A 127 8.96 -5.12 -3.63
N PHE A 128 9.74 -6.20 -3.77
CA PHE A 128 9.67 -7.39 -2.94
C PHE A 128 9.92 -7.05 -1.47
N ARG A 129 11.01 -6.34 -1.15
CA ARG A 129 11.33 -6.00 0.25
C ARG A 129 10.24 -5.14 0.87
N SER A 130 9.78 -4.12 0.15
CA SER A 130 8.74 -3.21 0.64
C SER A 130 7.44 -3.97 0.93
N PHE A 131 7.03 -4.83 0.00
CA PHE A 131 5.81 -5.62 0.16
C PHE A 131 5.95 -6.73 1.21
N MET A 132 7.12 -7.36 1.34
CA MET A 132 7.40 -8.36 2.37
C MET A 132 7.33 -7.75 3.78
N ARG A 133 7.88 -6.55 3.98
CA ARG A 133 7.79 -5.86 5.28
C ARG A 133 6.35 -5.47 5.61
N PHE A 134 5.59 -5.01 4.61
CA PHE A 134 4.16 -4.77 4.77
C PHE A 134 3.39 -6.05 5.10
N SER A 135 3.70 -7.16 4.41
CA SER A 135 3.10 -8.48 4.66
C SER A 135 3.32 -8.95 6.09
N ASP A 136 4.54 -8.82 6.61
CA ASP A 136 4.86 -9.17 7.99
C ASP A 136 4.11 -8.27 8.99
N TRP A 137 4.16 -6.94 8.80
CA TRP A 137 3.45 -5.98 9.66
C TRP A 137 1.93 -6.20 9.65
N LEU A 138 1.35 -6.47 8.47
CA LEU A 138 -0.08 -6.69 8.31
C LEU A 138 -0.52 -7.94 9.09
N PHE A 139 0.27 -9.01 9.03
CA PHE A 139 -0.01 -10.22 9.78
C PHE A 139 0.09 -10.02 11.29
N GLU A 140 1.08 -9.25 11.75
CA GLU A 140 1.22 -8.90 13.17
C GLU A 140 0.02 -8.11 13.71
N ASN A 141 -0.59 -7.26 12.88
CA ASN A 141 -1.74 -6.43 13.27
C ASN A 141 -3.09 -7.14 13.14
N GLU A 142 -3.27 -8.00 12.14
CA GLU A 142 -4.58 -8.60 11.85
C GLU A 142 -4.69 -10.08 12.26
N GLN A 143 -3.56 -10.79 12.40
CA GLN A 143 -3.50 -12.24 12.61
C GLN A 143 -4.31 -13.08 11.60
N ALA A 144 -4.73 -12.46 10.49
CA ALA A 144 -5.57 -13.03 9.45
C ALA A 144 -4.91 -12.88 8.08
N THR A 145 -4.91 -13.95 7.29
CA THR A 145 -4.30 -13.96 5.94
C THR A 145 -5.32 -13.93 4.81
N HIS A 146 -6.61 -13.76 5.13
CA HIS A 146 -7.73 -13.78 4.18
C HIS A 146 -8.93 -13.03 4.79
N ARG A 147 -9.92 -12.70 3.96
CA ARG A 147 -11.19 -12.03 4.36
C ARG A 147 -11.03 -10.67 5.05
N ILE A 148 -9.93 -9.96 4.78
CA ILE A 148 -9.79 -8.57 5.23
C ILE A 148 -10.64 -7.70 4.30
N ALA A 149 -11.60 -6.98 4.86
CA ALA A 149 -12.49 -6.11 4.08
C ALA A 149 -11.70 -4.97 3.42
N LEU A 150 -12.12 -4.52 2.23
CA LEU A 150 -11.42 -3.47 1.48
C LEU A 150 -11.21 -2.20 2.32
N LEU A 151 -12.23 -1.73 3.02
CA LEU A 151 -12.12 -0.55 3.89
C LEU A 151 -11.04 -0.73 4.97
N ARG A 152 -10.96 -1.94 5.55
CA ARG A 152 -9.95 -2.28 6.55
C ARG A 152 -8.55 -2.35 5.94
N LEU A 153 -8.40 -2.92 4.73
CA LEU A 153 -7.13 -2.89 4.00
C LEU A 153 -6.68 -1.45 3.68
N THR A 154 -7.60 -0.59 3.25
CA THR A 154 -7.34 0.85 3.03
C THR A 154 -6.81 1.53 4.30
N GLU A 155 -7.44 1.27 5.45
CA GLU A 155 -7.01 1.82 6.74
C GLU A 155 -5.62 1.32 7.15
N LEU A 156 -5.36 0.02 7.02
CA LEU A 156 -4.08 -0.59 7.38
C LEU A 156 -2.96 -0.10 6.47
N LEU A 157 -3.23 0.06 5.17
CA LEU A 157 -2.27 0.60 4.21
C LEU A 157 -1.97 2.07 4.51
N PHE A 158 -2.99 2.87 4.86
CA PHE A 158 -2.80 4.25 5.32
C PHE A 158 -1.87 4.30 6.54
N ARG A 159 -2.21 3.54 7.59
CA ARG A 159 -1.44 3.49 8.84
C ARG A 159 0.01 3.05 8.62
N TYR A 160 0.22 2.00 7.82
CA TYR A 160 1.57 1.51 7.52
C TYR A 160 2.41 2.56 6.81
N LEU A 161 1.89 3.17 5.74
CA LEU A 161 2.65 4.11 4.93
C LEU A 161 2.88 5.44 5.66
N ALA A 162 1.88 5.94 6.40
CA ALA A 162 2.04 7.14 7.23
C ALA A 162 3.10 6.93 8.33
N ALA A 163 3.12 5.77 8.99
CA ALA A 163 4.15 5.43 9.97
C ALA A 163 5.57 5.33 9.36
N ARG A 164 5.66 5.18 8.03
CA ARG A 164 6.91 5.16 7.27
C ARG A 164 7.25 6.50 6.62
N GLY A 165 6.64 7.58 7.13
CA GLY A 165 6.95 8.95 6.73
C GLY A 165 6.44 9.34 5.35
N GLN A 166 5.51 8.58 4.77
CA GLN A 166 4.83 9.03 3.54
C GLN A 166 3.88 10.18 3.88
N ASP A 167 3.79 11.17 2.98
CA ASP A 167 2.94 12.34 3.19
C ASP A 167 1.47 11.93 3.37
N ALA A 168 0.93 12.20 4.56
CA ALA A 168 -0.39 11.70 4.95
C ALA A 168 -1.52 12.31 4.11
N GLN A 169 -1.37 13.56 3.65
CA GLN A 169 -2.37 14.23 2.82
C GLN A 169 -2.41 13.65 1.41
N ALA A 170 -1.26 13.52 0.75
CA ALA A 170 -1.14 12.89 -0.56
C ALA A 170 -1.60 11.43 -0.52
N LEU A 171 -1.21 10.70 0.52
CA LEU A 171 -1.60 9.31 0.73
C LEU A 171 -3.11 9.17 0.93
N ALA A 172 -3.73 10.03 1.73
CA ALA A 172 -5.18 10.01 1.93
C ALA A 172 -5.94 10.29 0.63
N GLY A 173 -5.43 11.22 -0.20
CA GLY A 173 -5.93 11.48 -1.54
C GLY A 173 -5.88 10.25 -2.45
N ALA A 174 -4.72 9.61 -2.54
CA ALA A 174 -4.50 8.41 -3.37
C ALA A 174 -5.41 7.25 -2.91
N LEU A 175 -5.42 6.96 -1.61
CA LEU A 175 -6.23 5.89 -1.05
C LEU A 175 -7.73 6.12 -1.20
N PHE A 176 -8.21 7.37 -1.11
CA PHE A 176 -9.62 7.66 -1.33
C PHE A 176 -10.03 7.43 -2.79
N ARG A 177 -9.17 7.81 -3.76
CA ARG A 177 -9.39 7.53 -5.19
C ARG A 177 -9.38 6.04 -5.48
N ASP A 178 -8.39 5.31 -4.95
CA ASP A 178 -8.30 3.84 -5.04
C ASP A 178 -9.57 3.18 -4.45
N TYR A 179 -9.97 3.58 -3.24
CA TYR A 179 -11.14 3.03 -2.55
C TYR A 179 -12.47 3.29 -3.28
N SER A 180 -12.60 4.46 -3.93
CA SER A 180 -13.83 4.92 -4.59
C SER A 180 -13.88 4.64 -6.09
N ARG A 181 -12.90 3.91 -6.63
CA ARG A 181 -12.72 3.72 -8.07
C ARG A 181 -13.97 3.14 -8.76
N ASP A 182 -14.48 2.02 -8.25
CA ASP A 182 -15.55 1.28 -8.93
C ASP A 182 -16.94 1.77 -8.52
N LYS A 183 -17.04 2.47 -7.39
CA LYS A 183 -18.30 2.90 -6.79
C LYS A 183 -18.09 4.21 -6.05
N LYS A 184 -19.07 5.11 -6.14
CA LYS A 184 -19.11 6.27 -5.24
C LYS A 184 -19.20 5.78 -3.80
N ARG A 185 -18.25 6.19 -2.96
CA ARG A 185 -18.20 5.86 -1.54
C ARG A 185 -18.06 7.15 -0.73
N ALA A 186 -18.58 7.12 0.49
CA ALA A 186 -18.31 8.17 1.45
C ALA A 186 -16.83 8.13 1.85
N VAL A 187 -16.27 9.30 2.16
CA VAL A 187 -14.91 9.44 2.67
C VAL A 187 -14.84 8.74 4.03
N PRO A 188 -13.95 7.75 4.23
CA PRO A 188 -13.73 7.15 5.52
C PRO A 188 -13.22 8.18 6.56
N PRO A 189 -13.65 8.12 7.83
CA PRO A 189 -13.23 9.09 8.85
C PRO A 189 -11.71 9.24 8.97
N PHE A 190 -10.97 8.12 8.93
CA PHE A 190 -9.50 8.11 9.02
C PHE A 190 -8.78 8.78 7.84
N LEU A 191 -9.47 9.01 6.71
CA LEU A 191 -8.94 9.79 5.59
C LEU A 191 -9.39 11.25 5.64
N ALA A 192 -10.58 11.52 6.17
CA ALA A 192 -11.19 12.85 6.17
C ALA A 192 -10.30 13.91 6.86
N GLU A 193 -9.66 13.54 7.97
CA GLU A 193 -8.75 14.41 8.73
C GLU A 193 -7.56 14.93 7.91
N HIS A 194 -7.14 14.15 6.92
CA HIS A 194 -5.99 14.44 6.06
C HIS A 194 -6.38 15.04 4.71
N LEU A 195 -7.63 14.88 4.27
CA LEU A 195 -8.16 15.48 3.05
C LEU A 195 -8.61 16.93 3.24
N ALA A 196 -9.04 17.30 4.45
CA ALA A 196 -9.75 18.55 4.72
C ALA A 196 -8.89 19.76 5.12
N ARG A 197 -7.54 19.70 5.05
CA ARG A 197 -6.69 20.83 5.48
C ARG A 197 -6.09 21.64 4.33
N PRO A 198 -6.42 22.94 4.23
CA PRO A 198 -5.49 23.98 3.83
C PRO A 198 -4.72 24.52 5.06
N ILE A 199 -3.38 24.53 4.95
CA ILE A 199 -2.31 25.37 5.56
C ILE A 199 -2.58 26.03 6.95
N PRO A 200 -1.64 25.97 7.92
CA PRO A 200 -1.68 26.83 9.11
C PRO A 200 -1.77 28.30 8.70
N LEU A 201 -2.79 29.01 9.20
CA LEU A 201 -2.88 30.45 9.10
C LEU A 201 -1.63 31.05 9.78
N GLU A 202 -0.66 31.50 8.99
CA GLU A 202 0.19 32.59 9.46
C GLU A 202 -0.73 33.76 9.74
N THR A 203 -0.91 34.07 11.02
CA THR A 203 -1.62 35.25 11.46
C THR A 203 -0.88 36.46 10.90
N VAL A 204 -1.39 37.02 9.81
CA VAL A 204 -1.02 38.37 9.38
C VAL A 204 -1.32 39.28 10.57
N PRO A 205 -0.35 40.07 11.08
CA PRO A 205 -0.63 41.05 12.10
C PRO A 205 -1.68 42.01 11.53
N GLN A 206 -2.83 42.13 12.20
CA GLN A 206 -3.77 43.20 11.89
C GLN A 206 -3.07 44.53 12.17
N ALA A 207 -2.62 45.19 11.11
CA ALA A 207 -2.26 46.60 11.17
C ALA A 207 -3.52 47.38 11.54
N SER A 208 -3.59 47.80 12.80
CA SER A 208 -4.62 48.70 13.30
C SER A 208 -4.61 50.01 12.50
N ILE A 209 -5.72 50.34 11.87
CA ILE A 209 -5.96 51.68 11.31
C ILE A 209 -6.12 52.65 12.49
N PRO A 210 -5.29 53.71 12.63
CA PRO A 210 -5.49 54.68 13.69
C PRO A 210 -6.65 55.61 13.33
N ALA A 211 -7.84 55.35 13.89
CA ALA A 211 -8.95 56.30 13.86
C ALA A 211 -8.74 57.36 14.95
N ARG A 212 -7.94 58.40 14.66
CA ARG A 212 -7.84 59.59 15.52
C ARG A 212 -7.75 60.86 14.69
N GLN A 213 -8.90 61.29 14.16
CA GLN A 213 -9.34 62.69 14.00
C GLN A 213 -10.56 62.74 13.08
N ALA A 214 -11.75 62.46 13.63
CA ALA A 214 -13.02 62.87 13.05
C ALA A 214 -14.09 62.81 14.14
N ARG A 215 -14.20 63.88 14.94
CA ARG A 215 -15.41 64.29 15.69
C ARG A 215 -15.11 65.59 16.46
N HIS A 216 -15.10 66.69 15.73
CA HIS A 216 -15.54 67.99 16.23
C HIS A 216 -16.59 68.46 15.21
N LEU A 217 -17.80 68.75 15.71
CA LEU A 217 -19.02 69.27 15.07
C LEU A 217 -20.22 68.32 15.18
N ALA A 218 -21.31 68.90 15.74
CA ALA A 218 -22.58 68.33 16.17
C ALA A 218 -22.51 67.46 17.45
N GLY A 219 -23.19 67.78 18.56
CA GLY A 219 -24.17 68.81 18.83
C GLY A 219 -24.31 68.95 20.35
N SER A 220 -24.57 70.19 20.74
CA SER A 220 -24.73 70.72 22.08
C SER A 220 -25.89 70.11 22.87
N ARG A 221 -25.54 69.69 24.10
CA ARG A 221 -26.27 69.68 25.38
C ARG A 221 -27.81 69.77 25.37
N THR A 222 -28.34 68.69 25.93
CA THR A 222 -29.54 68.49 26.76
C THR A 222 -30.00 69.69 27.59
N GLU A 223 -31.32 69.89 27.50
CA GLU A 223 -32.32 70.28 28.52
C GLU A 223 -31.83 70.68 29.92
N ASN A 224 -32.30 71.84 30.39
CA ASN A 224 -32.76 71.98 31.77
C ASN A 224 -33.88 73.02 31.89
N ARG A 225 -35.08 72.56 32.25
CA ARG A 225 -36.24 73.38 32.63
C ARG A 225 -36.27 73.52 34.15
N HIS A 226 -36.30 74.75 34.66
CA HIS A 226 -36.86 75.08 35.97
C HIS A 226 -37.60 76.44 35.90
N PRO A 227 -38.77 76.58 36.56
CA PRO A 227 -39.62 77.77 36.44
C PRO A 227 -39.36 78.86 37.49
N SER A 228 -39.60 80.11 37.05
CA SER A 228 -40.03 81.37 37.70
C SER A 228 -39.53 81.82 39.09
N PRO A 229 -39.43 83.14 39.29
CA PRO A 229 -40.56 83.84 39.92
C PRO A 229 -40.94 85.16 39.22
N GLY A 230 -42.24 85.47 39.23
CA GLY A 230 -42.86 86.69 38.68
C GLY A 230 -44.36 86.50 38.54
#